data_AF-A0A9D5IWW1-F1
#
_entry.id   AF-A0A9D5IWW1-F1
#
_cell.length_a   1.000
_cell.length_b   1.000
_cell.length_c   1.000
_cell.angle_alpha   90.00
_cell.angle_beta   90.00
_cell.angle_gamma   90.00
#
_symmetry.space_group_name_H-M   'P 1'
#
loop_
_entity.id
_entity.type
_entity.pdbx_description
1 polymer ?
#
loop_
_entity_poly.entity_id
_entity_poly.type
_entity_poly.pdbx_seq_one_letter_code
_entity_poly.pdbx_strand_id
1 'polypeptide(L)'
;MSDVKAKNIFLRWVGVALLQFIMAQVATFLVSLLVPGMENFPQTQPLVFVIVLGITFSAGIFLVGWLALKLRWLTDKPKYFTRLAATLIGAYIPLIVALFIYPTLEPGNPFFFISIWTCVLAFYVPEFVKIIFSTRGQSG
;
A
#
# COMPACT_ATOMS: atom_id res chain seq x y z
N MET A 1 3.82 -24.24 -22.51
CA MET A 1 3.88 -22.82 -22.94
C MET A 1 3.01 -21.89 -22.08
N SER A 2 1.89 -22.38 -21.50
CA SER A 2 1.06 -21.66 -20.52
C SER A 2 1.80 -21.31 -19.22
N ASP A 3 2.64 -22.22 -18.72
CA ASP A 3 3.32 -22.09 -17.42
C ASP A 3 4.35 -20.96 -17.36
N VAL A 4 5.12 -20.79 -18.44
CA VAL A 4 6.12 -19.72 -18.56
C VAL A 4 5.46 -18.33 -18.57
N LYS A 5 4.29 -18.22 -19.21
CA LYS A 5 3.53 -16.96 -19.27
C LYS A 5 2.94 -16.61 -17.90
N ALA A 6 2.40 -17.61 -17.18
CA ALA A 6 1.89 -17.44 -15.83
C ALA A 6 3.01 -17.01 -14.85
N LYS A 7 4.16 -17.69 -14.90
CA LYS A 7 5.35 -17.35 -14.11
C LYS A 7 5.82 -15.91 -14.34
N ASN A 8 5.86 -15.47 -15.61
CA ASN A 8 6.29 -14.11 -15.95
C ASN A 8 5.31 -13.04 -15.48
N ILE A 9 4.00 -13.32 -15.51
CA ILE A 9 2.99 -12.41 -14.96
C ILE A 9 3.14 -12.32 -13.44
N PHE A 10 3.24 -13.45 -12.76
CA PHE A 10 3.44 -13.49 -11.31
C PHE A 10 4.70 -12.72 -10.87
N LEU A 11 5.82 -12.90 -11.58
CA LEU A 11 7.07 -12.21 -11.29
C LEU A 11 6.94 -10.68 -11.41
N ARG A 12 6.18 -10.18 -12.41
CA ARG A 12 5.91 -8.75 -12.57
C ARG A 12 5.09 -8.21 -11.40
N TRP A 13 4.07 -8.95 -10.96
CA TRP A 13 3.25 -8.58 -9.81
C TRP A 13 4.07 -8.48 -8.53
N VAL A 14 4.87 -9.51 -8.24
CA VAL A 14 5.77 -9.51 -7.07
C VAL A 14 6.80 -8.38 -7.18
N GLY A 15 7.39 -8.17 -8.36
CA GLY A 15 8.34 -7.08 -8.59
C GLY A 15 7.74 -5.70 -8.33
N VAL A 16 6.52 -5.44 -8.81
CA VAL A 16 5.84 -4.16 -8.54
C VAL A 16 5.49 -4.02 -7.06
N ALA A 17 5.01 -5.08 -6.40
CA ALA A 17 4.71 -5.06 -4.97
C ALA A 17 5.96 -4.75 -4.11
N LEU A 18 7.12 -5.32 -4.47
CA LEU A 18 8.40 -5.02 -3.81
C LEU A 18 8.81 -3.56 -4.02
N LEU A 19 8.67 -3.03 -5.24
CA LEU A 19 8.95 -1.62 -5.51
C LEU A 19 8.01 -0.69 -4.75
N GLN A 20 6.72 -1.05 -4.62
CA GLN A 20 5.75 -0.30 -3.82
C GLN A 20 6.14 -0.28 -2.35
N PHE A 21 6.58 -1.41 -1.80
CA PHE A 21 7.08 -1.49 -0.43
C PHE A 21 8.30 -0.58 -0.21
N ILE A 22 9.30 -0.65 -1.10
CA ILE A 22 10.49 0.21 -1.04
C ILE A 22 10.08 1.69 -1.11
N MET A 23 9.18 2.05 -2.02
CA MET A 23 8.77 3.44 -2.19
C MET A 23 7.98 3.98 -1.00
N ALA A 24 7.21 3.15 -0.28
CA ALA A 24 6.57 3.55 0.97
C ALA A 24 7.62 4.01 2.02
N GLN A 25 8.73 3.29 2.11
CA GLN A 25 9.85 3.64 2.99
C GLN A 25 10.54 4.90 2.52
N VAL A 26 10.86 5.00 1.22
CA VAL A 26 11.50 6.18 0.63
C VAL A 26 10.63 7.43 0.83
N ALA A 27 9.33 7.36 0.58
CA ALA A 27 8.41 8.48 0.78
C ALA A 27 8.39 8.95 2.24
N THR A 28 8.36 8.00 3.19
CA THR A 28 8.38 8.32 4.62
C THR A 28 9.71 8.94 5.03
N PHE A 29 10.82 8.41 4.54
CA PHE A 29 12.16 8.97 4.76
C PHE A 29 12.32 10.38 4.20
N LEU A 30 11.83 10.63 2.98
CA LEU A 30 11.86 11.97 2.39
C LEU A 30 11.05 12.97 3.21
N VAL A 31 9.88 12.57 3.71
CA VAL A 31 9.06 13.44 4.58
C VAL A 31 9.74 13.66 5.94
N SER A 32 10.40 12.66 6.51
CA SER A 32 11.14 12.83 7.76
C SER A 32 12.33 13.79 7.64
N LEU A 33 12.95 13.90 6.46
CA LEU A 33 13.98 14.90 6.21
C LEU A 33 13.44 16.34 6.17
N LEU A 34 12.17 16.51 5.77
CA LEU A 34 11.54 17.82 5.61
C LEU A 34 10.83 18.30 6.88
N VAL A 35 10.57 17.41 7.83
CA VAL A 35 9.83 17.72 9.06
C VAL A 35 10.76 17.50 10.27
N PRO A 36 11.33 18.57 10.84
CA PRO A 36 12.21 18.46 12.00
C PRO A 36 11.47 17.92 13.23
N GLY A 37 12.13 17.04 14.00
CA GLY A 37 11.59 16.48 15.24
C GLY A 37 10.60 15.33 15.06
N MET A 38 10.44 14.80 13.83
CA MET A 38 9.56 13.66 13.55
C MET A 38 9.95 12.41 14.36
N GLU A 39 11.22 12.26 14.77
CA GLU A 39 11.65 11.16 15.63
C GLU A 39 10.89 11.08 16.97
N ASN A 40 10.37 12.22 17.47
CA ASN A 40 9.66 12.28 18.74
C ASN A 40 8.14 12.13 18.59
N PHE A 41 7.62 12.16 17.36
CA PHE A 41 6.17 12.11 17.09
C PHE A 41 5.50 10.83 17.58
N PRO A 42 6.11 9.63 17.48
CA PRO A 42 5.44 8.41 17.93
C PRO A 42 5.09 8.39 19.43
N GLN A 43 5.81 9.19 20.22
CA GLN A 43 5.65 9.29 21.68
C GLN A 43 4.86 10.53 22.09
N THR A 44 5.12 11.66 21.43
CA THR A 44 4.52 12.96 21.78
C THR A 44 3.19 13.22 21.08
N GLN A 45 3.03 12.74 19.84
CA GLN A 45 1.88 13.00 18.97
C GLN A 45 1.57 11.76 18.10
N PRO A 46 1.21 10.61 18.70
CA PRO A 46 1.04 9.34 17.98
C PRO A 46 -0.01 9.42 16.86
N LEU A 47 -1.06 10.23 17.05
CA LEU A 47 -2.10 10.44 16.05
C LEU A 47 -1.58 11.19 14.81
N VAL A 48 -0.77 12.24 15.01
CA VAL A 48 -0.13 12.99 13.91
C VAL A 48 0.84 12.07 13.17
N PHE A 49 1.61 11.26 13.90
CA PHE A 49 2.50 10.27 13.32
C PHE A 49 1.76 9.29 12.41
N VAL A 50 0.61 8.76 12.84
CA VAL A 50 -0.22 7.86 12.02
C VAL A 50 -0.77 8.53 10.78
N ILE A 51 -1.20 9.79 10.86
CA ILE A 51 -1.66 10.55 9.70
C ILE A 51 -0.54 10.68 8.68
N VAL A 52 0.66 11.05 9.12
CA VAL A 52 1.83 11.17 8.26
C VAL A 52 2.14 9.83 7.59
N LEU A 53 2.25 8.74 8.37
CA LEU A 53 2.54 7.41 7.84
C LEU A 53 1.49 6.93 6.84
N GLY A 54 0.21 7.12 7.14
CA GLY A 54 -0.88 6.75 6.25
C GLY A 54 -0.79 7.46 4.90
N ILE A 55 -0.44 8.76 4.91
CA ILE A 55 -0.22 9.54 3.69
C ILE A 55 1.04 9.08 2.95
N THR A 56 2.18 8.95 3.62
CA THR A 56 3.45 8.62 2.96
C THR A 56 3.47 7.20 2.39
N PHE A 57 2.92 6.22 3.12
CA PHE A 57 2.78 4.85 2.63
C PHE A 57 1.87 4.81 1.40
N SER A 58 0.69 5.44 1.49
CA SER A 58 -0.25 5.47 0.37
C SER A 58 0.33 6.18 -0.84
N ALA A 59 1.02 7.31 -0.65
CA ALA A 59 1.65 8.06 -1.73
C ALA A 59 2.75 7.24 -2.41
N GLY A 60 3.66 6.63 -1.66
CA GLY A 60 4.73 5.80 -2.22
C GLY A 60 4.21 4.60 -3.02
N ILE A 61 3.23 3.88 -2.45
CA ILE A 61 2.62 2.71 -3.07
C ILE A 61 1.81 3.10 -4.32
N PHE A 62 1.06 4.19 -4.25
CA PHE A 62 0.26 4.67 -5.37
C PHE A 62 1.14 5.18 -6.51
N LEU A 63 2.23 5.91 -6.23
CA LEU A 63 3.16 6.42 -7.25
C LEU A 63 3.78 5.29 -8.06
N VAL A 64 4.30 4.25 -7.40
CA VAL A 64 4.88 3.08 -8.10
C VAL A 64 3.79 2.31 -8.84
N GLY A 65 2.64 2.06 -8.20
CA GLY A 65 1.55 1.34 -8.84
C GLY A 65 1.01 2.06 -10.09
N TRP A 66 0.90 3.39 -10.02
CA TRP A 66 0.56 4.25 -11.14
C TRP A 66 1.62 4.17 -12.25
N LEU A 67 2.90 4.26 -11.90
CA LEU A 67 3.99 4.15 -12.86
C LEU A 67 4.01 2.77 -13.54
N ALA A 68 3.79 1.70 -12.80
CA ALA A 68 3.71 0.34 -13.32
C ALA A 68 2.55 0.15 -14.30
N LEU A 69 1.39 0.78 -14.04
CA LEU A 69 0.26 0.80 -14.98
C LEU A 69 0.59 1.62 -16.23
N LYS A 70 1.21 2.80 -16.05
CA LYS A 70 1.60 3.69 -17.16
C LYS A 70 2.64 3.05 -18.08
N LEU A 71 3.61 2.33 -17.52
CA LEU A 71 4.66 1.59 -18.25
C LEU A 71 4.19 0.21 -18.74
N ARG A 72 2.92 -0.14 -18.53
CA ARG A 72 2.32 -1.44 -18.92
C ARG A 72 3.04 -2.65 -18.32
N TRP A 73 3.69 -2.48 -17.17
CA TRP A 73 4.22 -3.59 -16.39
C TRP A 73 3.07 -4.40 -15.79
N LEU A 74 2.00 -3.70 -15.39
CA LEU A 74 0.70 -4.24 -15.05
C LEU A 74 -0.28 -3.97 -16.20
N THR A 75 -1.05 -5.00 -16.58
CA THR A 75 -2.03 -4.94 -17.69
C THR A 75 -3.45 -4.59 -17.22
N ASP A 76 -3.62 -4.29 -15.94
CA ASP A 76 -4.93 -4.01 -15.35
C ASP A 76 -5.53 -2.69 -15.87
N LYS A 77 -6.86 -2.56 -15.73
CA LYS A 77 -7.53 -1.29 -16.07
C LYS A 77 -7.12 -0.20 -15.08
N PRO A 78 -6.78 1.01 -15.56
CA PRO A 78 -6.44 2.12 -14.68
C PRO A 78 -7.70 2.65 -13.98
N LYS A 79 -7.87 2.28 -12.70
CA LYS A 79 -8.91 2.80 -11.81
C LYS A 79 -8.27 3.66 -10.71
N TYR A 80 -7.66 4.78 -11.10
CA TYR A 80 -6.76 5.56 -10.24
C TYR A 80 -7.41 5.97 -8.90
N PHE A 81 -8.60 6.58 -8.93
CA PHE A 81 -9.29 7.00 -7.71
C PHE A 81 -9.63 5.84 -6.79
N THR A 82 -10.18 4.74 -7.33
CA THR A 82 -10.53 3.57 -6.53
C THR A 82 -9.29 2.91 -5.91
N ARG A 83 -8.19 2.84 -6.67
CA ARG A 83 -6.91 2.29 -6.18
C ARG A 83 -6.32 3.19 -5.09
N LEU A 84 -6.38 4.52 -5.24
CA LEU A 84 -5.93 5.47 -4.23
C LEU A 84 -6.74 5.38 -2.93
N ALA A 85 -8.07 5.36 -3.06
CA ALA A 85 -8.96 5.23 -1.90
C ALA A 85 -8.73 3.89 -1.18
N ALA A 86 -8.58 2.80 -1.94
CA ALA A 86 -8.27 1.49 -1.37
C ALA A 86 -6.91 1.49 -0.67
N THR A 87 -5.85 2.07 -1.26
CA THR A 87 -4.54 2.18 -0.60
C THR A 87 -4.62 2.96 0.70
N LEU A 88 -5.36 4.08 0.74
CA LEU A 88 -5.54 4.87 1.96
C LEU A 88 -6.23 4.04 3.05
N ILE A 89 -7.34 3.39 2.72
CA ILE A 89 -8.07 2.52 3.65
C ILE A 89 -7.16 1.39 4.15
N GLY A 90 -6.42 0.75 3.24
CA GLY A 90 -5.51 -0.34 3.56
C GLY A 90 -4.35 0.08 4.47
N ALA A 91 -3.85 1.30 4.33
CA ALA A 91 -2.82 1.86 5.21
C ALA A 91 -3.39 2.20 6.60
N TYR A 92 -4.53 2.90 6.63
CA TYR A 92 -5.07 3.43 7.88
C TYR A 92 -5.69 2.37 8.79
N ILE A 93 -6.30 1.31 8.26
CA ILE A 93 -6.94 0.29 9.11
C ILE A 93 -5.95 -0.30 10.13
N PRO A 94 -4.77 -0.84 9.73
CA PRO A 94 -3.84 -1.39 10.73
C PRO A 94 -3.22 -0.32 11.62
N LEU A 95 -2.97 0.90 11.11
CA LEU A 95 -2.40 1.98 11.93
C LEU A 95 -3.37 2.44 13.02
N ILE A 96 -4.66 2.55 12.69
CA ILE A 96 -5.70 2.88 13.66
C ILE A 96 -5.82 1.75 14.69
N VAL A 97 -5.81 0.49 14.27
CA VAL A 97 -5.79 -0.66 15.19
C VAL A 97 -4.57 -0.61 16.11
N ALA A 98 -3.40 -0.23 15.60
CA ALA A 98 -2.19 -0.07 16.41
C ALA A 98 -2.37 0.99 17.51
N LEU A 99 -3.02 2.12 17.21
CA LEU A 99 -3.31 3.16 18.21
C LEU A 99 -4.23 2.67 19.33
N PHE A 100 -5.13 1.73 19.06
CA PHE A 100 -6.01 1.15 20.09
C PHE A 100 -5.30 0.10 20.95
N ILE A 101 -4.33 -0.62 20.39
CA ILE A 101 -3.63 -1.71 21.10
C ILE A 101 -2.43 -1.18 21.89
N TYR A 102 -1.71 -0.20 21.34
CA TYR A 102 -0.47 0.30 21.92
C TYR A 102 -0.61 1.71 22.48
N PRO A 103 -0.31 1.93 23.77
CA PRO A 103 -0.35 3.27 24.38
C PRO A 103 0.62 4.25 23.73
N THR A 104 1.76 3.75 23.24
CA THR A 104 2.75 4.50 22.47
C THR A 104 3.19 3.67 21.26
N LEU A 105 3.42 4.34 20.14
CA LEU A 105 3.83 3.66 18.92
C LEU A 105 5.36 3.54 18.90
N GLU A 106 5.88 2.47 19.46
CA GLU A 106 7.32 2.23 19.47
C GLU A 106 7.88 2.08 18.05
N PRO A 107 9.09 2.62 17.77
CA PRO A 107 9.81 2.30 16.54
C PRO A 107 9.96 0.79 16.38
N GLY A 108 9.60 0.26 15.21
CA GLY A 108 9.62 -1.19 14.96
C GLY A 108 8.31 -1.92 15.28
N ASN A 109 7.24 -1.21 15.62
CA ASN A 109 5.92 -1.81 15.79
C ASN A 109 5.51 -2.63 14.54
N PRO A 110 5.12 -3.92 14.68
CA PRO A 110 4.78 -4.78 13.55
C PRO A 110 3.61 -4.24 12.72
N PHE A 111 2.74 -3.42 13.29
CA PHE A 111 1.62 -2.80 12.57
C PHE A 111 2.08 -1.86 11.46
N PHE A 112 3.29 -1.30 11.51
CA PHE A 112 3.83 -0.52 10.39
C PHE A 112 4.08 -1.41 9.17
N PHE A 113 4.69 -2.59 9.39
CA PHE A 113 4.92 -3.56 8.32
C PHE A 113 3.59 -4.09 7.76
N ILE A 114 2.64 -4.42 8.64
CA ILE A 114 1.31 -4.88 8.26
C ILE A 114 0.61 -3.80 7.43
N SER A 115 0.65 -2.53 7.85
CA SER A 115 0.04 -1.38 7.16
C SER A 115 0.54 -1.22 5.73
N ILE A 116 1.85 -1.36 5.50
CA ILE A 116 2.42 -1.26 4.15
C ILE A 116 1.89 -2.40 3.28
N TRP A 117 1.89 -3.64 3.78
CA TRP A 117 1.41 -4.78 3.00
C TRP A 117 -0.09 -4.74 2.74
N THR A 118 -0.91 -4.35 3.71
CA THR A 118 -2.35 -4.14 3.49
C THR A 118 -2.59 -3.01 2.49
N CYS A 119 -1.80 -1.94 2.52
CA CYS A 119 -1.86 -0.88 1.52
C CYS A 119 -1.51 -1.39 0.11
N VAL A 120 -0.44 -2.17 -0.03
CA VAL A 120 -0.05 -2.83 -1.29
C VAL A 120 -1.18 -3.75 -1.79
N LEU A 121 -1.73 -4.62 -0.95
CA LEU A 121 -2.84 -5.49 -1.32
C LEU A 121 -4.08 -4.70 -1.71
N ALA A 122 -4.39 -3.63 -0.97
CA ALA A 122 -5.54 -2.78 -1.23
C ALA A 122 -5.45 -2.07 -2.60
N PHE A 123 -4.25 -1.73 -3.07
CA PHE A 123 -4.04 -1.21 -4.42
C PHE A 123 -4.59 -2.16 -5.51
N TYR A 124 -4.59 -3.46 -5.26
CA TYR A 124 -5.02 -4.49 -6.21
C TYR A 124 -6.48 -4.94 -6.03
N VAL A 125 -7.14 -4.56 -4.94
CA VAL A 125 -8.56 -4.89 -4.64
C VAL A 125 -9.50 -4.62 -5.81
N PRO A 126 -9.42 -3.49 -6.54
CA PRO A 126 -10.34 -3.22 -7.65
C PRO A 126 -10.29 -4.23 -8.81
N GLU A 127 -9.18 -4.96 -8.96
CA GLU A 127 -9.04 -6.03 -9.95
C GLU A 127 -9.58 -7.36 -9.39
N PHE A 128 -9.29 -7.69 -8.13
CA PHE A 128 -9.84 -8.88 -7.48
C PHE A 128 -11.37 -8.87 -7.42
N VAL A 129 -11.96 -7.74 -7.06
CA VAL A 129 -13.41 -7.54 -7.03
C VAL A 129 -14.01 -7.84 -8.40
N LYS A 130 -13.40 -7.31 -9.47
CA LYS A 130 -13.86 -7.55 -10.85
C LYS A 130 -13.80 -9.04 -11.22
N ILE A 131 -12.75 -9.76 -10.84
CA ILE A 131 -12.61 -11.20 -11.10
C ILE A 131 -13.74 -11.98 -10.42
N ILE A 132 -14.00 -11.71 -9.13
CA ILE A 132 -15.01 -12.42 -8.32
C ILE A 132 -16.43 -12.18 -8.87
N PHE A 133 -16.75 -10.93 -9.24
CA PHE A 133 -18.07 -10.62 -9.81
C PHE A 133 -18.23 -11.15 -11.23
N SER A 134 -17.14 -11.22 -12.02
CA SER A 134 -17.17 -11.80 -13.37
C SER A 134 -17.38 -13.32 -13.36
N THR A 135 -16.86 -14.04 -12.37
CA THR A 135 -17.05 -15.50 -12.26
C THR A 135 -18.43 -15.86 -11.71
N ARG A 136 -19.03 -15.02 -10.87
CA ARG A 136 -20.42 -15.21 -10.38
C ARG A 136 -21.50 -14.90 -11.42
N GLY A 137 -21.18 -14.13 -12.46
CA GLY A 137 -22.11 -13.78 -13.54
C GLY A 137 -22.24 -14.82 -14.66
N GLN A 138 -21.47 -15.92 -14.63
CA GLN A 138 -21.54 -17.00 -15.63
C GLN A 138 -22.21 -18.28 -15.11
N SER A 139 -22.77 -18.26 -13.91
CA SER A 139 -23.48 -19.40 -13.28
C SER A 139 -24.99 -19.15 -13.15
N GLY A 140 -25.59 -18.48 -14.12
CA GLY A 140 -27.03 -18.21 -14.21
C GLY A 140 -27.57 -18.63 -15.57
#